data_AF-A0A6A7Z621-F1
#
_entry.id   AF-A0A6A7Z621-F1
#
_cell.length_a   1.000
_cell.length_b   1.000
_cell.length_c   1.000
_cell.angle_alpha   90.00
_cell.angle_beta   90.00
_cell.angle_gamma   90.00
#
_symmetry.space_group_name_H-M   'P 1'
#
loop_
_entity.id
_entity.type
_entity.pdbx_description
1 polymer ?
#
loop_
_entity_poly.entity_id
_entity_poly.type
_entity_poly.pdbx_seq_one_letter_code
_entity_poly.pdbx_strand_id
1 'polypeptide(L)' 'MTFVRKWANYDVARSRLLMQISELDSLIDQEQAASAPNPTKIAVLENEQNDLIDQSDMLCSDNIELTSRIATTSPSTTGI' A
#
# COMPACT_ATOMS: atom_id res chain seq x y z
N MET A 1 13.98 -1.52 -22.04
CA MET A 1 12.69 -1.78 -21.36
C MET A 1 11.60 -1.21 -22.26
N THR A 2 10.71 -2.04 -22.80
CA THR A 2 9.65 -1.54 -23.70
C THR A 2 8.70 -0.65 -22.90
N PHE A 3 8.30 0.49 -23.46
CA PHE A 3 7.41 1.49 -22.81
C PHE A 3 6.17 0.84 -22.17
N VAL A 4 5.58 -0.14 -22.86
CA VAL A 4 4.44 -0.94 -22.37
C VAL A 4 4.71 -1.63 -21.02
N ARG A 5 5.90 -2.19 -20.82
CA ARG A 5 6.26 -2.89 -19.58
C ARG A 5 6.45 -1.93 -18.40
N LYS A 6 6.91 -0.70 -18.68
CA LYS A 6 7.10 0.35 -17.67
C LYS A 6 5.76 0.82 -17.11
N TRP A 7 4.80 1.12 -17.99
CA TRP A 7 3.44 1.50 -17.59
C TRP A 7 2.71 0.36 -16.88
N ALA A 8 2.83 -0.87 -17.37
CA ALA A 8 2.23 -2.03 -16.69
C ALA A 8 2.74 -2.20 -15.25
N ASN A 9 4.05 -2.03 -15.02
CA ASN A 9 4.60 -2.11 -13.67
C ASN A 9 4.13 -0.93 -12.79
N TYR A 10 4.02 0.27 -13.37
CA TYR A 10 3.50 1.45 -12.67
C TYR A 10 2.05 1.25 -12.24
N ASP A 11 1.19 0.77 -13.15
CA ASP A 11 -0.23 0.50 -12.87
C ASP A 11 -0.40 -0.55 -11.77
N VAL A 12 0.41 -1.62 -11.82
CA VAL A 12 0.43 -2.66 -10.78
C VAL A 12 0.89 -2.09 -9.45
N ALA A 13 1.98 -1.31 -9.44
CA ALA A 13 2.49 -0.68 -8.22
C ALA A 13 1.45 0.26 -7.58
N ARG A 14 0.84 1.12 -8.40
CA ARG A 14 -0.18 2.07 -7.94
C ARG A 14 -1.42 1.35 -7.38
N SER A 15 -1.90 0.32 -8.08
CA SER A 15 -3.05 -0.47 -7.62
C SER A 15 -2.79 -1.16 -6.29
N ARG A 16 -1.55 -1.59 -6.03
CA ARG A 16 -1.16 -2.22 -4.76
C ARG A 16 -1.12 -1.24 -3.60
N LEU A 17 -0.55 -0.05 -3.79
CA LEU A 17 -0.58 0.98 -2.75
C LEU A 17 -2.02 1.32 -2.36
N LEU A 18 -2.90 1.52 -3.34
CA LEU A 18 -4.32 1.80 -3.07
C LEU A 18 -5.01 0.67 -2.31
N MET A 19 -4.70 -0.59 -2.63
CA MET A 19 -5.25 -1.74 -1.91
C MET A 19 -4.78 -1.79 -0.45
N GLN A 20 -3.48 -1.58 -0.20
CA GLN A 20 -2.93 -1.58 1.16
C GLN A 20 -3.43 -0.40 1.99
N ILE A 21 -3.55 0.80 1.40
CA ILE A 21 -4.15 1.97 2.06
C ILE A 21 -5.60 1.67 2.47
N SER A 22 -6.39 1.07 1.57
CA SER A 22 -7.78 0.69 1.86
C SER A 22 -7.89 -0.40 2.92
N GLU A 23 -6.93 -1.32 3.00
CA GLU A 23 -6.87 -2.34 4.06
C GLU A 23 -6.58 -1.69 5.42
N LEU A 24 -5.63 -0.75 5.47
CA LEU A 24 -5.33 0.02 6.68
C LEU A 24 -6.51 0.88 7.13
N ASP A 25 -7.22 1.54 6.21
CA ASP A 25 -8.47 2.26 6.51
C ASP A 25 -9.46 1.33 7.23
N SER A 26 -9.70 0.14 6.68
CA SER A 26 -10.62 -0.83 7.27
C SER A 26 -10.16 -1.32 8.65
N LEU A 27 -8.84 -1.48 8.87
CA LEU A 27 -8.28 -1.91 10.15
C LEU A 27 -8.37 -0.80 11.21
N ILE A 28 -8.16 0.45 10.80
CA ILE A 28 -8.32 1.63 11.64
C ILE A 28 -9.79 1.75 12.06
N ASP A 29 -10.72 1.69 11.12
CA ASP A 29 -12.17 1.74 11.38
C ASP A 29 -12.59 0.62 12.35
N GLN A 30 -12.09 -0.60 12.15
CA GLN A 30 -12.38 -1.74 13.03
C GLN A 30 -11.87 -1.51 14.45
N GLU A 31 -10.65 -1.02 14.60
CA GLU A 31 -10.03 -0.77 15.91
C GLU A 31 -10.71 0.41 16.64
N GLN A 32 -11.10 1.45 15.92
CA GLN A 32 -11.86 2.58 16.45
C GLN A 32 -13.28 2.17 16.90
N ALA A 33 -13.91 1.23 16.18
CA ALA A 33 -15.23 0.70 16.51
C ALA A 33 -15.21 -0.38 17.61
N ALA A 34 -14.04 -0.85 18.04
CA ALA A 34 -13.92 -1.87 19.08
C ALA A 34 -14.47 -1.36 20.43
N SER A 35 -15.00 -2.27 21.25
CA SER A 35 -15.55 -1.93 22.58
C SER A 35 -14.53 -1.28 23.53
N ALA A 36 -13.23 -1.49 23.29
CA ALA A 36 -12.13 -0.85 23.98
C ALA A 36 -11.03 -0.52 22.95
N PRO A 37 -11.09 0.64 22.27
CA PRO A 37 -10.13 1.01 21.24
C PRO A 37 -8.71 1.11 21.80
N ASN A 38 -7.73 0.58 21.07
CA ASN A 38 -6.32 0.72 21.44
C ASN A 38 -5.68 1.91 20.69
N PRO A 39 -5.44 3.06 21.37
CA PRO A 39 -4.89 4.25 20.71
C PRO A 39 -3.47 4.04 20.18
N THR A 40 -2.69 3.16 20.81
CA THR A 40 -1.34 2.83 20.31
C THR A 40 -1.41 2.06 19.00
N LYS A 41 -2.36 1.12 18.88
CA LYS A 41 -2.56 0.36 17.65
C LYS A 41 -3.07 1.24 16.52
N ILE A 42 -4.04 2.12 16.80
CA ILE A 42 -4.55 3.11 15.83
C ILE A 42 -3.40 3.99 15.32
N ALA A 43 -2.58 4.55 16.21
CA ALA A 43 -1.46 5.39 15.80
C ALA A 43 -0.41 4.65 14.95
N VAL A 44 -0.17 3.36 15.20
CA VAL A 44 0.71 2.53 14.37
C VAL A 44 0.12 2.35 12.97
N LEU A 45 -1.17 2.02 12.87
CA LEU A 45 -1.85 1.84 11.58
C LEU A 45 -1.93 3.15 10.78
N GLU A 46 -2.21 4.28 11.44
CA GLU A 46 -2.23 5.61 10.82
C GLU A 46 -0.83 6.02 10.31
N ASN A 47 0.23 5.71 11.05
CA ASN A 47 1.60 5.96 10.59
C ASN A 47 1.95 5.11 9.37
N GLU A 48 1.62 3.82 9.38
CA GLU A 48 1.84 2.94 8.23
C GLU A 48 1.04 3.40 7.00
N GLN A 49 -0.18 3.90 7.20
CA GLN A 49 -0.99 4.46 6.12
C GLN A 49 -0.37 5.73 5.53
N ASN A 50 0.14 6.64 6.38
CA ASN A 50 0.85 7.83 5.93
C ASN A 50 2.11 7.48 5.13
N ASP A 51 2.89 6.48 5.57
CA ASP A 51 4.07 6.00 4.83
C ASP A 51 3.72 5.46 3.43
N LEU A 52 2.55 4.83 3.28
CA LEU A 52 2.06 4.37 1.97
C LEU A 52 1.53 5.50 1.09
N ILE A 53 0.91 6.52 1.69
CA ILE A 53 0.49 7.73 0.98
C ILE A 53 1.72 8.48 0.46
N ASP A 54 2.74 8.67 1.29
CA ASP A 54 4.01 9.29 0.89
C ASP A 54 4.67 8.50 -0.26
N GLN A 55 4.65 7.16 -0.19
CA GLN A 55 5.13 6.32 -1.29
C GLN A 55 4.29 6.48 -2.57
N SER A 56 2.97 6.66 -2.45
CA SER A 56 2.08 6.92 -3.59
C SER A 56 2.39 8.27 -4.24
N ASP A 57 2.63 9.30 -3.44
CA ASP A 57 2.98 10.64 -3.92
C ASP A 57 4.34 10.66 -4.61
N MET A 58 5.28 9.82 -4.15
CA MET A 58 6.58 9.61 -4.79
C MET A 58 6.52 8.68 -6.02
N LEU A 59 5.42 7.95 -6.24
CA LEU A 59 5.31 6.97 -7.30
C LEU A 59 5.12 7.65 -8.65
N CYS A 60 6.16 7.55 -9.49
CA CYS A 60 6.14 7.99 -10.88
C CYS A 60 6.52 6.84 -11.80
N SER A 61 5.99 6.82 -13.02
CA SER A 61 6.33 5.83 -14.04
C SER A 61 7.84 5.76 -14.30
N ASP A 62 8.55 6.87 -14.09
CA ASP A 62 10.00 6.99 -14.30
C ASP A 62 10.84 6.42 -13.16
N ASN A 63 10.26 6.26 -11.96
CA ASN A 63 10.94 5.72 -10.80
C ASN A 63 10.93 4.18 -10.84
N ILE A 64 11.81 3.61 -11.67
CA ILE A 64 11.87 2.16 -11.96
C ILE A 64 12.13 1.35 -10.68
N GLU A 65 12.96 1.83 -9.76
CA GLU A 65 13.30 1.11 -8.54
C GLU A 65 12.09 0.99 -7.61
N LEU A 66 11.45 2.11 -7.28
CA LEU A 66 10.25 2.13 -6.43
C LEU A 66 9.11 1.35 -7.08
N THR A 67 8.86 1.61 -8.37
CA THR A 67 7.84 0.91 -9.16
C THR A 67 8.08 -0.60 -9.16
N SER A 68 9.33 -1.05 -9.36
CA SER A 68 9.65 -2.47 -9.37
C SER A 68 9.50 -3.11 -8.00
N ARG A 69 9.90 -2.42 -6.93
CA ARG A 69 9.76 -2.95 -5.56
C ARG A 69 8.30 -3.15 -5.20
N ILE A 70 7.46 -2.13 -5.41
CA ILE A 70 6.03 -2.22 -5.08
C ILE A 70 5.33 -3.25 -6.00
N ALA A 71 5.72 -3.32 -7.27
CA ALA A 71 5.18 -4.32 -8.20
C ALA A 71 5.67 -5.76 -7.93
N THR A 72 6.62 -5.99 -7.03
CA THR A 72 7.05 -7.34 -6.62
C THR A 72 6.65 -7.73 -5.19
N THR A 73 6.32 -6.77 -4.32
CA THR A 73 5.93 -7.01 -2.91
C THR A 73 4.52 -7.59 -2.71
N SER A 74 4.03 -8.44 -3.60
CA SER A 74 2.80 -9.19 -3.30
C SER A 74 3.03 -10.03 -2.05
N PRO A 75 2.15 -10.00 -1.03
CA PRO A 75 2.05 -11.14 -0.16
C PRO A 75 1.68 -12.31 -1.06
N SER A 76 2.46 -13.39 -1.00
CA SER A 76 1.96 -14.68 -1.44
C SER A 76 0.71 -14.97 -0.62
N THR A 77 -0.47 -14.62 -1.12
CA THR A 77 -1.67 -15.37 -0.82
C THR A 77 -1.51 -16.71 -1.53
N THR A 78 -0.56 -17.51 -1.04
CA THR A 78 -0.56 -18.95 -1.31
C THR A 78 -1.83 -19.44 -0.65
N GLY A 79 -2.80 -19.73 -1.52
CA GLY A 79 -4.10 -20.24 -1.17
C GLY A 79 -4.03 -21.38 -0.15
N ILE A 80 -5.06 -21.36 0.68
CA ILE A 80 -5.62 -22.52 1.38
C ILE A 80 -5.89 -23.64 0.37
#